data_AF-A0A8E2EEE1-F1
#
_entry.id   AF-A0A8E2EEE1-F1
#
_cell.length_a   1.000
_cell.length_b   1.000
_cell.length_c   1.000
_cell.angle_alpha   90.00
_cell.angle_beta   90.00
_cell.angle_gamma   90.00
#
_symmetry.space_group_name_H-M   'P 1'
#
loop_
_entity.id
_entity.type
_entity.pdbx_description
1 polymer ?
#
loop_
_entity_poly.entity_id
_entity_poly.type
_entity_poly.pdbx_seq_one_letter_code
_entity_poly.pdbx_strand_id
1 'polypeptide(L)'
;MLSSHSASSLPNPTNSSYSDVNIPPSVRPNTSATSNASKTTLFAFAQKQPQTSLVSTPSQDESWDNFTDWEASLPPSQAKNDSPGPSLLPTVPVQNPSSDLAQVASTELPPTNVPPPGVLLSLFPPLISEAQKRLFNPIAAQTYQMKNRLLSDPAIVSFLQSYLAISTVAARIIAGRKLRWKRDMHLAQGMKVGPASSRSTSGMKLAGIDKSEAVKEDREALDVVLAWREQLGRLRSAVAVASTIKPGCLRAIPEMQEVMPVRTLKESEGGVPAPQQCALCGLKREERVNKVDIAVEDSFGEWWIEQVSMHRTCRNFWQEHKNTLKHR
;
A
#
# COMPACT_ATOMS: atom_id res chain seq x y z
N MET A 1 38.42 -67.59 -25.07
CA MET A 1 37.81 -67.78 -26.40
C MET A 1 37.06 -66.50 -26.73
N LEU A 2 37.67 -65.64 -27.58
CA LEU A 2 37.17 -65.27 -28.93
C LEU A 2 35.85 -64.47 -28.85
N SER A 3 35.90 -63.13 -28.98
CA SER A 3 35.58 -62.36 -30.21
C SER A 3 34.08 -62.47 -30.58
N SER A 4 33.28 -61.44 -30.89
CA SER A 4 33.52 -60.26 -31.72
C SER A 4 32.31 -59.30 -31.66
N HIS A 5 32.59 -58.00 -31.82
CA HIS A 5 31.83 -56.88 -32.43
C HIS A 5 30.33 -57.00 -32.78
N SER A 6 29.58 -55.93 -32.48
CA SER A 6 28.98 -55.07 -33.53
C SER A 6 28.50 -53.72 -33.00
N ALA A 7 28.94 -52.67 -33.68
CA ALA A 7 28.55 -51.28 -33.50
C ALA A 7 27.18 -51.00 -34.16
N SER A 8 26.43 -50.04 -33.64
CA SER A 8 25.32 -49.43 -34.37
C SER A 8 25.23 -47.94 -34.04
N SER A 9 25.10 -47.20 -35.13
CA SER A 9 25.46 -45.81 -35.36
C SER A 9 24.31 -44.83 -35.11
N LEU A 10 24.68 -43.65 -34.63
CA LEU A 10 23.87 -42.44 -34.56
C LEU A 10 23.48 -41.94 -35.96
N PRO A 11 22.26 -41.44 -36.19
CA PRO A 11 21.94 -40.63 -37.36
C PRO A 11 22.24 -39.15 -37.08
N ASN A 12 23.10 -38.58 -37.94
CA ASN A 12 23.39 -37.16 -38.05
C ASN A 12 22.26 -36.47 -38.86
N PRO A 13 21.78 -35.28 -38.49
CA PRO A 13 20.73 -34.57 -39.23
C PRO A 13 21.26 -33.96 -40.53
N THR A 14 20.47 -34.11 -41.58
CA THR A 14 20.70 -33.55 -42.91
C THR A 14 20.54 -32.03 -42.93
N ASN A 15 21.54 -31.42 -43.54
CA ASN A 15 21.67 -30.02 -43.91
C ASN A 15 20.63 -29.67 -45.00
N SER A 16 19.81 -28.64 -44.78
CA SER A 16 18.94 -28.06 -45.83
C SER A 16 19.22 -26.57 -45.96
N SER A 17 19.95 -26.27 -47.03
CA SER A 17 20.00 -25.06 -47.84
C SER A 17 19.49 -23.74 -47.25
N TYR A 18 20.46 -22.86 -47.02
CA TYR A 18 20.40 -21.41 -47.19
C TYR A 18 19.69 -21.01 -48.49
N SER A 19 18.74 -20.10 -48.39
CA SER A 19 18.35 -19.21 -49.49
C SER A 19 18.12 -17.81 -48.93
N ASP A 20 19.02 -16.91 -49.34
CA ASP A 20 18.98 -15.46 -49.27
C ASP A 20 17.63 -14.88 -49.70
N VAL A 21 17.05 -13.94 -48.93
CA VAL A 21 16.34 -12.77 -49.47
C VAL A 21 16.34 -11.60 -48.46
N ASN A 22 17.05 -10.54 -48.84
CA ASN A 22 16.88 -9.10 -48.59
C ASN A 22 16.54 -8.54 -47.19
N ILE A 23 17.57 -7.91 -46.60
CA ILE A 23 17.48 -6.87 -45.57
C ILE A 23 17.40 -5.50 -46.27
N PRO A 24 16.37 -4.66 -46.06
CA PRO A 24 16.40 -3.27 -46.48
C PRO A 24 17.24 -2.40 -45.52
N PRO A 25 17.94 -1.38 -46.02
CA PRO A 25 19.00 -0.70 -45.28
C PRO A 25 18.50 0.26 -44.19
N SER A 26 19.32 0.32 -43.14
CA SER A 26 19.33 1.28 -42.04
C SER A 26 19.35 2.72 -42.54
N VAL A 27 18.33 3.50 -42.18
CA VAL A 27 18.32 4.96 -42.31
C VAL A 27 18.89 5.56 -41.03
N ARG A 28 20.05 6.22 -41.16
CA ARG A 28 20.69 7.00 -40.10
C ARG A 28 19.93 8.30 -39.83
N PRO A 29 20.00 8.84 -38.59
CA PRO A 29 19.28 10.03 -38.19
C PRO A 29 19.89 11.30 -38.80
N ASN A 30 19.05 12.14 -39.41
CA ASN A 30 19.41 13.50 -39.81
C ASN A 30 19.44 14.41 -38.59
N THR A 31 20.64 14.87 -38.25
CA THR A 31 20.90 16.06 -37.44
C THR A 31 20.56 17.30 -38.25
N SER A 32 19.57 18.08 -37.81
CA SER A 32 19.43 19.49 -38.17
C SER A 32 19.61 20.34 -36.92
N ALA A 33 20.80 20.94 -36.85
CA ALA A 33 21.11 22.05 -35.98
C ALA A 33 20.33 23.28 -36.46
N THR A 34 19.54 23.87 -35.57
CA THR A 34 19.05 25.24 -35.75
C THR A 34 19.76 26.10 -34.73
N SER A 35 20.74 26.85 -35.22
CA SER A 35 21.36 27.99 -34.56
C SER A 35 20.30 29.07 -34.29
N ASN A 36 20.22 29.54 -33.06
CA ASN A 36 19.86 30.92 -32.78
C ASN A 36 20.71 31.43 -31.62
N ALA A 37 21.76 32.16 -32.00
CA ALA A 37 22.50 33.05 -31.12
C ALA A 37 21.67 34.32 -30.93
N SER A 38 21.52 34.78 -29.69
CA SER A 38 21.53 36.21 -29.36
C SER A 38 21.69 36.45 -27.85
N LYS A 39 22.84 37.09 -27.56
CA LYS A 39 23.05 38.16 -26.58
C LYS A 39 23.15 37.78 -25.09
N THR A 40 24.40 37.51 -24.73
CA THR A 40 25.14 38.08 -23.60
C THR A 40 24.55 39.37 -23.03
N THR A 41 24.28 39.40 -21.72
CA THR A 41 24.56 40.59 -20.90
C THR A 41 25.06 40.11 -19.54
N LEU A 42 26.34 40.41 -19.31
CA LEU A 42 27.07 40.27 -18.06
C LEU A 42 26.55 41.29 -17.06
N PHE A 43 26.24 40.87 -15.84
CA PHE A 43 26.46 41.69 -14.65
C PHE A 43 26.91 40.78 -13.51
N ALA A 44 28.24 40.78 -13.31
CA ALA A 44 28.87 40.42 -12.07
C ALA A 44 28.78 41.61 -11.11
N PHE A 45 28.38 41.39 -9.87
CA PHE A 45 28.80 42.24 -8.75
C PHE A 45 29.17 41.37 -7.56
N ALA A 46 30.39 41.62 -7.10
CA ALA A 46 31.10 40.93 -6.04
C ALA A 46 30.73 41.50 -4.66
N GLN A 47 30.88 40.62 -3.66
CA GLN A 47 31.40 40.82 -2.29
C GLN A 47 31.08 42.13 -1.54
N LYS A 48 30.53 41.99 -0.32
CA LYS A 48 31.29 42.26 0.93
C LYS A 48 30.54 41.85 2.20
N GLN A 49 31.17 41.01 3.01
CA GLN A 49 31.02 41.05 4.48
C GLN A 49 31.75 42.28 5.04
N PRO A 50 31.38 42.72 6.25
CA PRO A 50 32.41 42.89 7.26
C PRO A 50 32.02 42.34 8.64
N GLN A 51 32.99 41.69 9.28
CA GLN A 51 33.07 41.49 10.73
C GLN A 51 33.70 42.75 11.37
N THR A 52 33.26 43.13 12.59
CA THR A 52 34.13 43.56 13.73
C THR A 52 33.32 43.83 15.02
N SER A 53 33.51 42.96 16.01
CA SER A 53 33.91 43.15 17.42
C SER A 53 33.55 44.38 18.32
N LEU A 54 33.00 44.05 19.51
CA LEU A 54 33.37 44.40 20.92
C LEU A 54 32.77 45.64 21.67
N VAL A 55 32.02 45.31 22.75
CA VAL A 55 32.25 45.66 24.21
C VAL A 55 31.53 46.86 24.90
N SER A 56 30.68 46.48 25.90
CA SER A 56 30.31 47.07 27.25
C SER A 56 29.70 48.48 27.37
N THR A 57 28.75 48.86 28.25
CA THR A 57 28.17 48.41 29.56
C THR A 57 26.99 49.40 29.91
N PRO A 58 26.39 49.46 31.12
CA PRO A 58 25.41 48.58 31.76
C PRO A 58 24.08 49.29 32.17
N SER A 59 23.00 48.57 32.45
CA SER A 59 22.00 48.95 33.47
C SER A 59 20.96 47.83 33.66
N GLN A 60 20.87 47.32 34.91
CA GLN A 60 19.66 47.12 35.73
C GLN A 60 18.43 46.43 35.10
N ASP A 61 17.69 45.52 35.72
CA ASP A 61 17.65 44.84 37.01
C ASP A 61 16.68 43.63 36.76
N GLU A 62 16.30 42.90 37.81
CA GLU A 62 15.32 41.79 37.84
C GLU A 62 15.86 40.36 37.67
N SER A 63 16.54 39.96 38.73
CA SER A 63 16.56 38.59 39.26
C SER A 63 15.13 37.99 39.28
N TRP A 64 14.89 36.99 38.44
CA TRP A 64 13.77 36.05 38.58
C TRP A 64 14.22 34.83 39.40
N ASP A 65 14.61 35.10 40.64
CA ASP A 65 14.85 34.08 41.65
C ASP A 65 13.54 33.40 42.07
N ASN A 66 13.63 32.07 42.16
CA ASN A 66 12.92 31.20 43.10
C ASN A 66 11.44 30.81 42.81
N PHE A 67 11.23 29.83 41.91
CA PHE A 67 9.96 29.08 41.82
C PHE A 67 10.05 27.76 42.61
N THR A 68 10.43 27.86 43.88
CA THR A 68 10.55 26.73 44.83
C THR A 68 9.56 26.89 45.98
N ASP A 69 8.30 27.23 45.69
CA ASP A 69 7.25 27.36 46.70
C ASP A 69 5.84 27.06 46.17
N TRP A 70 5.61 25.81 45.74
CA TRP A 70 4.25 25.23 45.67
C TRP A 70 4.26 23.78 46.17
N GLU A 71 5.07 23.47 47.18
CA GLU A 71 5.03 22.18 47.86
C GLU A 71 4.71 22.39 49.34
N ALA A 72 3.59 23.06 49.62
CA ALA A 72 3.02 23.12 50.97
C ALA A 72 1.58 23.62 50.92
N SER A 73 0.61 22.71 50.73
CA SER A 73 -0.73 22.77 51.36
C SER A 73 -1.63 21.66 50.82
N LEU A 74 -1.57 20.46 51.41
CA LEU A 74 -2.69 19.52 51.40
C LEU A 74 -2.94 19.04 52.84
N PRO A 75 -4.12 19.28 53.43
CA PRO A 75 -4.46 18.75 54.75
C PRO A 75 -4.81 17.25 54.66
N PRO A 76 -4.57 16.45 55.71
CA PRO A 76 -4.87 15.03 55.71
C PRO A 76 -6.33 14.78 56.12
N SER A 77 -7.09 14.03 55.33
CA SER A 77 -8.32 13.40 55.84
C SER A 77 -8.65 12.08 55.13
N GLN A 78 -8.37 11.01 55.88
CA GLN A 78 -9.14 9.79 56.12
C GLN A 78 -9.96 9.11 55.01
N ALA A 79 -9.73 7.79 54.94
CA ALA A 79 -10.41 6.77 54.16
C ALA A 79 -11.89 6.56 54.54
N LYS A 80 -12.71 6.15 53.54
CA LYS A 80 -13.79 5.14 53.66
C LYS A 80 -14.41 4.74 52.30
N ASN A 81 -14.35 3.43 52.04
CA ASN A 81 -15.16 2.48 51.26
C ASN A 81 -16.06 2.86 50.06
N ASP A 82 -15.86 2.07 49.00
CA ASP A 82 -16.81 1.35 48.13
C ASP A 82 -18.07 2.03 47.55
N SER A 83 -18.03 2.27 46.23
CA SER A 83 -18.99 1.69 45.26
C SER A 83 -18.53 1.91 43.81
N PRO A 84 -18.84 0.98 42.88
CA PRO A 84 -18.29 0.95 41.53
C PRO A 84 -18.99 1.98 40.62
N GLY A 85 -18.27 3.04 40.25
CA GLY A 85 -18.71 3.97 39.22
C GLY A 85 -18.62 3.34 37.81
N PRO A 86 -19.58 3.65 36.91
CA PRO A 86 -19.69 2.99 35.62
C PRO A 86 -18.50 3.36 34.72
N SER A 87 -17.80 2.34 34.24
CA SER A 87 -16.76 2.45 33.23
C SER A 87 -17.35 3.04 31.94
N LEU A 88 -17.09 4.33 31.69
CA LEU A 88 -17.44 5.04 30.44
C LEU A 88 -16.38 4.79 29.35
N LEU A 89 -16.05 3.52 29.10
CA LEU A 89 -15.30 3.11 27.92
C LEU A 89 -16.23 2.33 27.00
N PRO A 90 -16.53 2.83 25.79
CA PRO A 90 -17.21 2.03 24.79
C PRO A 90 -16.28 0.88 24.37
N THR A 91 -16.62 -0.34 24.82
CA THR A 91 -16.11 -1.58 24.25
C THR A 91 -16.48 -1.61 22.77
N VAL A 92 -15.49 -1.42 21.89
CA VAL A 92 -15.61 -1.74 20.46
C VAL A 92 -14.80 -3.02 20.23
N PRO A 93 -15.37 -4.07 19.61
CA PRO A 93 -14.60 -5.22 19.19
C PRO A 93 -13.89 -4.86 17.88
N VAL A 94 -12.78 -4.13 17.96
CA VAL A 94 -11.79 -4.18 16.88
C VAL A 94 -10.97 -5.43 17.16
N GLN A 95 -11.26 -6.50 16.43
CA GLN A 95 -10.49 -7.72 16.53
C GLN A 95 -9.07 -7.41 16.09
N ASN A 96 -8.16 -7.43 17.05
CA ASN A 96 -6.72 -7.41 16.83
C ASN A 96 -6.36 -8.40 15.70
N PRO A 97 -5.67 -7.98 14.64
CA PRO A 97 -4.80 -8.87 13.88
C PRO A 97 -3.51 -9.05 14.68
N SER A 98 -3.62 -9.47 15.94
CA SER A 98 -2.50 -10.05 16.65
C SER A 98 -2.21 -11.40 16.01
N SER A 99 -0.93 -11.74 15.98
CA SER A 99 -0.20 -12.80 15.27
C SER A 99 -0.72 -14.25 15.37
N ASP A 100 -1.94 -14.51 15.84
CA ASP A 100 -2.53 -15.83 16.08
C ASP A 100 -3.86 -16.09 15.34
N LEU A 101 -4.07 -15.48 14.16
CA LEU A 101 -4.93 -16.14 13.18
C LEU A 101 -4.16 -17.35 12.65
N ALA A 102 -4.33 -18.44 13.40
CA ALA A 102 -4.01 -19.84 13.13
C ALA A 102 -3.30 -20.10 11.81
N GLN A 103 -2.16 -20.78 11.92
CA GLN A 103 -1.67 -21.77 10.96
C GLN A 103 -2.78 -22.14 9.97
N VAL A 104 -2.64 -21.68 8.72
CA VAL A 104 -3.64 -21.83 7.66
C VAL A 104 -4.24 -23.22 7.81
N ALA A 105 -5.49 -23.31 8.25
CA ALA A 105 -6.18 -24.58 8.24
C ALA A 105 -6.11 -25.04 6.78
N SER A 106 -5.44 -26.15 6.53
CA SER A 106 -5.03 -26.65 5.21
C SER A 106 -6.18 -26.93 4.23
N THR A 107 -7.40 -26.52 4.60
CA THR A 107 -8.67 -26.74 3.90
C THR A 107 -9.31 -25.42 3.44
N GLU A 108 -8.74 -24.25 3.72
CA GLU A 108 -9.31 -22.98 3.25
C GLU A 108 -9.21 -22.88 1.72
N LEU A 109 -10.35 -22.72 1.04
CA LEU A 109 -10.43 -22.58 -0.41
C LEU A 109 -10.26 -21.10 -0.82
N PRO A 110 -9.72 -20.84 -2.03
CA PRO A 110 -9.67 -19.49 -2.58
C PRO A 110 -11.08 -18.85 -2.62
N PRO A 111 -11.20 -17.55 -2.32
CA PRO A 111 -12.50 -16.90 -2.34
C PRO A 111 -13.04 -16.82 -3.77
N THR A 112 -14.18 -17.46 -4.00
CA THR A 112 -14.84 -17.52 -5.32
C THR A 112 -15.71 -16.31 -5.64
N ASN A 113 -16.08 -15.51 -4.62
CA ASN A 113 -17.04 -14.40 -4.74
C ASN A 113 -16.42 -13.06 -4.30
N VAL A 114 -15.23 -12.71 -4.79
CA VAL A 114 -14.65 -11.40 -4.50
C VAL A 114 -15.25 -10.36 -5.45
N PRO A 115 -15.95 -9.32 -4.95
CA PRO A 115 -16.67 -8.37 -5.80
C PRO A 115 -15.72 -7.49 -6.62
N PRO A 116 -16.22 -6.73 -7.62
CA PRO A 116 -15.42 -5.80 -8.41
C PRO A 116 -14.69 -4.76 -7.55
N PRO A 117 -13.51 -4.26 -8.00
CA PRO A 117 -12.74 -3.23 -7.30
C PRO A 117 -13.57 -2.04 -6.82
N GLY A 118 -14.53 -1.54 -7.61
CA GLY A 118 -15.36 -0.40 -7.21
C GLY A 118 -16.14 -0.65 -5.92
N VAL A 119 -16.70 -1.85 -5.74
CA VAL A 119 -17.41 -2.23 -4.51
C VAL A 119 -16.45 -2.33 -3.34
N LEU A 120 -15.26 -2.92 -3.55
CA LEU A 120 -14.21 -3.00 -2.53
C LEU A 120 -13.74 -1.60 -2.10
N LEU A 121 -13.55 -0.69 -3.05
CA LEU A 121 -13.07 0.67 -2.81
C LEU A 121 -14.08 1.48 -1.99
N SER A 122 -15.38 1.28 -2.21
CA SER A 122 -16.45 1.96 -1.47
C SER A 122 -16.45 1.71 0.05
N LEU A 123 -15.70 0.69 0.52
CA LEU A 123 -15.56 0.41 1.95
C LEU A 123 -14.59 1.35 2.67
N PHE A 124 -13.56 1.84 1.99
CA PHE A 124 -12.47 2.54 2.66
C PHE A 124 -12.84 3.94 3.14
N PRO A 125 -13.62 4.78 2.42
CA PRO A 125 -13.94 6.12 2.91
C PRO A 125 -14.69 6.11 4.25
N PRO A 126 -15.72 5.26 4.47
CA PRO A 126 -16.34 5.10 5.78
C PRO A 126 -15.37 4.64 6.88
N LEU A 127 -14.50 3.66 6.60
CA LEU A 127 -13.51 3.17 7.57
C LEU A 127 -12.50 4.27 7.95
N ILE A 128 -12.07 5.06 6.97
CA ILE A 128 -11.18 6.19 7.17
C ILE A 128 -11.87 7.26 8.03
N SER A 129 -13.10 7.65 7.68
CA SER A 129 -13.88 8.62 8.46
C SER A 129 -14.11 8.16 9.90
N GLU A 130 -14.33 6.87 10.14
CA GLU A 130 -14.55 6.37 11.51
C GLU A 130 -13.27 6.48 12.34
N ALA A 131 -12.11 6.11 11.77
CA ALA A 131 -10.81 6.27 12.44
C ALA A 131 -10.50 7.75 12.76
N GLN A 132 -10.84 8.65 11.84
CA GLN A 132 -10.73 10.10 12.08
C GLN A 132 -11.57 10.55 13.28
N LYS A 133 -12.86 10.18 13.29
CA LYS A 133 -13.81 10.60 14.35
C LYS A 133 -13.44 10.00 15.71
N ARG A 134 -13.06 8.72 15.75
CA ARG A 134 -12.83 7.98 16.99
C ARG A 134 -11.46 8.16 17.59
N LEU A 135 -10.42 8.33 16.77
CA LEU A 135 -9.04 8.35 17.24
C LEU A 135 -8.32 9.65 16.91
N PHE A 136 -8.24 10.02 15.62
CA PHE A 136 -7.34 11.11 15.22
C PHE A 136 -7.83 12.49 15.64
N ASN A 137 -9.15 12.76 15.61
CA ASN A 137 -9.70 14.04 16.06
C ASN A 137 -9.56 14.22 17.58
N PRO A 138 -9.97 13.23 18.42
CA PRO A 138 -9.78 13.33 19.86
C PRO A 138 -8.31 13.47 20.24
N ILE A 139 -7.40 12.67 19.66
CA ILE A 139 -5.97 12.75 19.96
C ILE A 139 -5.40 14.10 19.55
N ALA A 140 -5.78 14.65 18.39
CA ALA A 140 -5.25 15.93 17.92
C ALA A 140 -5.54 17.08 18.90
N ALA A 141 -6.70 17.07 19.56
CA ALA A 141 -7.12 18.07 20.54
C ALA A 141 -6.39 17.95 21.89
N GLN A 142 -5.72 16.83 22.17
CA GLN A 142 -5.02 16.62 23.45
C GLN A 142 -3.68 17.36 23.55
N THR A 143 -3.22 17.58 24.79
CA THR A 143 -1.88 18.09 25.08
C THR A 143 -0.80 17.08 24.68
N TYR A 144 0.43 17.54 24.49
CA TYR A 144 1.55 16.68 24.10
C TYR A 144 1.79 15.51 25.07
N GLN A 145 1.75 15.76 26.38
CA GLN A 145 1.94 14.71 27.39
C GLN A 145 0.85 13.63 27.34
N MET A 146 -0.40 14.05 27.15
CA MET A 146 -1.52 13.11 27.03
C MET A 146 -1.43 12.30 25.72
N LYS A 147 -1.02 12.93 24.60
CA LYS A 147 -0.76 12.25 23.33
C LYS A 147 0.27 11.13 23.50
N ASN A 148 1.39 11.40 24.18
CA ASN A 148 2.42 10.39 24.41
C ASN A 148 1.91 9.23 25.26
N ARG A 149 1.13 9.51 26.31
CA ARG A 149 0.53 8.48 27.16
C ARG A 149 -0.43 7.58 26.38
N LEU A 150 -1.32 8.18 25.58
CA LEU A 150 -2.27 7.44 24.74
C LEU A 150 -1.55 6.62 23.66
N LEU A 151 -0.57 7.19 22.98
CA LEU A 151 0.17 6.51 21.91
C LEU A 151 1.17 5.46 22.43
N SER A 152 1.38 5.40 23.75
CA SER A 152 2.10 4.31 24.42
C SER A 152 1.19 3.11 24.75
N ASP A 153 -0.13 3.28 24.71
CA ASP A 153 -1.08 2.21 25.01
C ASP A 153 -1.00 1.10 23.94
N PRO A 154 -0.76 -0.17 24.33
CA PRO A 154 -0.70 -1.28 23.39
C PRO A 154 -1.98 -1.44 22.55
N ALA A 155 -3.16 -1.06 23.06
CA ALA A 155 -4.40 -1.13 22.31
C ALA A 155 -4.41 -0.13 21.14
N ILE A 156 -3.93 1.10 21.37
CA ILE A 156 -3.85 2.14 20.34
C ILE A 156 -2.76 1.79 19.32
N VAL A 157 -1.63 1.25 19.76
CA VAL A 157 -0.59 0.76 18.85
C VAL A 157 -1.12 -0.36 17.96
N SER A 158 -1.83 -1.34 18.52
CA SER A 158 -2.47 -2.42 17.74
C SER A 158 -3.49 -1.87 16.73
N PHE A 159 -4.29 -0.90 17.14
CA PHE A 159 -5.19 -0.20 16.22
C PHE A 159 -4.43 0.44 15.07
N LEU A 160 -3.36 1.18 15.34
CA LEU A 160 -2.54 1.83 14.29
C LEU A 160 -1.91 0.80 13.35
N GLN A 161 -1.42 -0.33 13.86
CA GLN A 161 -0.90 -1.43 13.02
C GLN A 161 -1.97 -1.96 12.06
N SER A 162 -3.15 -2.24 12.60
CA SER A 162 -4.30 -2.73 11.84
C SER A 162 -4.73 -1.72 10.79
N TYR A 163 -4.80 -0.45 11.19
CA TYR A 163 -5.17 0.67 10.34
C TYR A 163 -4.22 0.80 9.14
N LEU A 164 -2.90 0.80 9.39
CA LEU A 164 -1.89 0.84 8.33
C LEU A 164 -1.94 -0.39 7.42
N ALA A 165 -2.27 -1.57 7.95
CA ALA A 165 -2.47 -2.77 7.16
C ALA A 165 -3.67 -2.65 6.21
N ILE A 166 -4.81 -2.12 6.70
CA ILE A 166 -6.01 -1.85 5.89
C ILE A 166 -5.69 -0.80 4.82
N SER A 167 -4.99 0.28 5.18
CA SER A 167 -4.56 1.31 4.23
C SER A 167 -3.63 0.75 3.15
N THR A 168 -2.73 -0.17 3.51
CA THR A 168 -1.86 -0.87 2.55
C THR A 168 -2.69 -1.68 1.56
N VAL A 169 -3.73 -2.39 2.02
CA VAL A 169 -4.64 -3.14 1.15
C VAL A 169 -5.40 -2.20 0.20
N ALA A 170 -5.88 -1.06 0.70
CA ALA A 170 -6.53 -0.04 -0.13
C ALA A 170 -5.61 0.41 -1.28
N ALA A 171 -4.36 0.75 -0.95
CA ALA A 171 -3.37 1.19 -1.93
C ALA A 171 -3.05 0.10 -2.98
N ARG A 172 -2.99 -1.18 -2.57
CA ARG A 172 -2.83 -2.30 -3.50
C ARG A 172 -4.03 -2.52 -4.40
N ILE A 173 -5.26 -2.37 -3.89
CA ILE A 173 -6.47 -2.45 -4.70
C ILE A 173 -6.47 -1.33 -5.74
N ILE A 174 -6.16 -0.09 -5.33
CA ILE A 174 -6.01 1.04 -6.26
C ILE A 174 -4.98 0.72 -7.34
N ALA A 175 -3.80 0.19 -6.97
CA ALA A 175 -2.75 -0.16 -7.91
C ALA A 175 -3.14 -1.28 -8.89
N GLY A 176 -3.75 -2.34 -8.38
CA GLY A 176 -4.08 -3.53 -9.16
C GLY A 176 -5.45 -3.50 -9.83
N ARG A 177 -6.31 -2.49 -9.61
CA ARG A 177 -7.67 -2.42 -10.17
C ARG A 177 -7.71 -2.64 -11.69
N LYS A 178 -6.78 -2.03 -12.44
CA LYS A 178 -6.70 -2.18 -13.91
C LYS A 178 -6.23 -3.57 -14.34
N LEU A 179 -5.38 -4.22 -13.54
CA LEU A 179 -4.94 -5.60 -13.79
C LEU A 179 -6.06 -6.59 -13.47
N ARG A 180 -6.77 -6.36 -12.37
CA ARG A 180 -7.94 -7.14 -11.98
C ARG A 180 -9.05 -7.03 -13.02
N TRP A 181 -9.33 -5.81 -13.50
CA TRP A 181 -10.27 -5.55 -14.59
C TRP A 181 -9.95 -6.38 -15.84
N LYS A 182 -8.69 -6.39 -16.29
CA LYS A 182 -8.26 -7.21 -17.44
C LYS A 182 -8.49 -8.71 -17.24
N ARG A 183 -8.19 -9.22 -16.04
CA ARG A 183 -8.48 -10.62 -15.68
C ARG A 183 -9.99 -10.88 -15.71
N ASP A 184 -10.77 -10.01 -15.08
CA ASP A 184 -12.22 -10.17 -14.94
C ASP A 184 -12.90 -10.11 -16.33
N MET A 185 -12.39 -9.26 -17.22
CA MET A 185 -12.78 -9.24 -18.63
C MET A 185 -12.51 -10.56 -19.35
N HIS A 186 -11.30 -11.11 -19.22
CA HIS A 186 -10.94 -12.38 -19.86
C HIS A 186 -11.79 -13.55 -19.33
N LEU A 187 -12.05 -13.57 -18.02
CA LEU A 187 -12.94 -14.55 -17.39
C LEU A 187 -14.38 -14.42 -17.88
N ALA A 188 -14.90 -13.19 -18.00
CA ALA A 188 -16.26 -12.93 -18.47
C ALA A 188 -16.46 -13.27 -19.96
N GLN A 189 -15.41 -13.20 -20.79
CA GLN A 189 -15.45 -13.63 -22.18
C GLN A 189 -15.72 -15.14 -22.32
N GLY A 190 -15.13 -15.97 -21.46
CA GLY A 190 -15.33 -17.42 -21.49
C GLY A 190 -16.76 -17.86 -21.13
N MET A 191 -17.48 -17.07 -20.34
CA MET A 191 -18.85 -17.39 -19.89
C MET A 191 -19.95 -16.92 -20.85
N LYS A 192 -19.64 -16.07 -21.84
CA LYS A 192 -20.61 -15.43 -22.75
C LYS A 192 -20.54 -15.94 -24.20
N VAL A 193 -20.07 -17.16 -24.41
CA VAL A 193 -20.16 -17.82 -25.73
C VAL A 193 -21.61 -18.32 -25.92
N GLY A 194 -22.49 -17.44 -26.39
CA GLY A 194 -23.82 -17.82 -26.86
C GLY A 194 -23.75 -18.51 -28.23
N PRO A 195 -24.72 -19.38 -28.59
CA PRO A 195 -24.72 -20.07 -29.88
C PRO A 195 -24.80 -19.04 -31.02
N ALA A 196 -23.88 -19.17 -31.98
CA ALA A 196 -23.90 -18.40 -33.21
C ALA A 196 -25.21 -18.69 -33.96
N SER A 197 -26.08 -17.68 -34.11
CA SER A 197 -27.24 -17.81 -34.97
C SER A 197 -26.78 -18.07 -36.41
N SER A 198 -27.15 -19.25 -36.91
CA SER A 198 -26.74 -19.88 -38.17
C SER A 198 -27.28 -19.20 -39.44
N ARG A 199 -27.26 -17.86 -39.51
CA ARG A 199 -27.71 -17.18 -40.73
C ARG A 199 -26.81 -15.99 -41.06
N SER A 200 -25.74 -16.34 -41.75
CA SER A 200 -24.86 -15.50 -42.58
C SER A 200 -24.18 -14.30 -41.88
N THR A 201 -22.84 -14.35 -41.94
CA THR A 201 -21.87 -13.29 -41.61
C THR A 201 -21.33 -13.34 -40.19
N SER A 202 -20.29 -14.18 -40.10
CA SER A 202 -19.28 -14.32 -39.04
C SER A 202 -18.85 -12.98 -38.44
N GLY A 203 -18.98 -12.88 -37.12
CA GLY A 203 -18.48 -11.76 -36.32
C GLY A 203 -18.80 -12.00 -34.85
N MET A 204 -17.85 -12.58 -34.11
CA MET A 204 -17.93 -12.70 -32.65
C MET A 204 -18.06 -11.29 -32.06
N LYS A 205 -19.28 -10.90 -31.67
CA LYS A 205 -19.52 -9.61 -31.01
C LYS A 205 -19.08 -9.74 -29.55
N LEU A 206 -17.82 -9.42 -29.28
CA LEU A 206 -17.37 -9.14 -27.93
C LEU A 206 -18.28 -8.03 -27.40
N ALA A 207 -19.20 -8.37 -26.49
CA ALA A 207 -20.06 -7.39 -25.86
C ALA A 207 -19.16 -6.28 -25.30
N GLY A 208 -19.37 -5.06 -25.77
CA GLY A 208 -18.56 -3.91 -25.40
C GLY A 208 -18.45 -3.86 -23.89
N ILE A 209 -17.22 -4.01 -23.41
CA ILE A 209 -16.87 -3.95 -22.01
C ILE A 209 -17.38 -2.62 -21.44
N ASP A 210 -17.99 -2.70 -20.25
CA ASP A 210 -18.73 -1.60 -19.66
C ASP A 210 -17.79 -0.49 -19.20
N LYS A 211 -17.49 0.45 -20.12
CA LYS A 211 -16.65 1.63 -19.86
C LYS A 211 -17.19 2.45 -18.68
N SER A 212 -18.48 2.35 -18.38
CA SER A 212 -19.09 3.02 -17.24
C SER A 212 -18.61 2.46 -15.90
N GLU A 213 -18.34 1.15 -15.81
CA GLU A 213 -17.83 0.51 -14.59
C GLU A 213 -16.38 0.94 -14.33
N ALA A 214 -15.53 0.97 -15.35
CA ALA A 214 -14.16 1.49 -15.23
C ALA A 214 -14.13 2.95 -14.74
N VAL A 215 -15.03 3.80 -15.26
CA VAL A 215 -15.17 5.20 -14.80
C VAL A 215 -15.65 5.25 -13.35
N LYS A 216 -16.58 4.37 -12.96
CA LYS A 216 -17.03 4.26 -11.56
C LYS A 216 -15.88 3.84 -10.65
N GLU A 217 -15.07 2.86 -11.03
CA GLU A 217 -13.90 2.44 -10.26
C GLU A 217 -12.86 3.56 -10.08
N ASP A 218 -12.60 4.34 -11.13
CA ASP A 218 -11.69 5.48 -11.04
C ASP A 218 -12.23 6.56 -10.09
N ARG A 219 -13.55 6.80 -10.07
CA ARG A 219 -14.19 7.68 -9.10
C ARG A 219 -14.05 7.17 -7.66
N GLU A 220 -14.37 5.90 -7.41
CA GLU A 220 -14.22 5.30 -6.08
C GLU A 220 -12.76 5.35 -5.61
N ALA A 221 -11.79 5.12 -6.50
CA ALA A 221 -10.37 5.24 -6.18
C ALA A 221 -9.99 6.68 -5.77
N LEU A 222 -10.50 7.69 -6.48
CA LEU A 222 -10.30 9.10 -6.13
C LEU A 222 -10.89 9.43 -4.76
N ASP A 223 -12.10 8.96 -4.47
CA ASP A 223 -12.77 9.20 -3.18
C ASP A 223 -11.95 8.62 -2.01
N VAL A 224 -11.36 7.43 -2.18
CA VAL A 224 -10.43 6.85 -1.19
C VAL A 224 -9.19 7.72 -1.01
N VAL A 225 -8.57 8.18 -2.10
CA VAL A 225 -7.36 9.02 -2.04
C VAL A 225 -7.65 10.35 -1.35
N LEU A 226 -8.80 10.97 -1.60
CA LEU A 226 -9.23 12.21 -0.95
C LEU A 226 -9.44 12.01 0.55
N ALA A 227 -10.21 10.98 0.94
CA ALA A 227 -10.42 10.64 2.35
C ALA A 227 -9.10 10.34 3.09
N TRP A 228 -8.17 9.64 2.42
CA TRP A 228 -6.85 9.36 2.96
C TRP A 228 -6.03 10.63 3.21
N ARG A 229 -6.03 11.56 2.25
CA ARG A 229 -5.25 12.81 2.34
C ARG A 229 -5.70 13.71 3.49
N GLU A 230 -6.99 13.75 3.77
CA GLU A 230 -7.58 14.61 4.82
C GLU A 230 -6.99 14.36 6.21
N GLN A 231 -6.69 13.10 6.55
CA GLN A 231 -6.14 12.71 7.85
C GLN A 231 -4.63 12.51 7.87
N LEU A 232 -3.98 12.53 6.71
CA LEU A 232 -2.60 12.07 6.54
C LEU A 232 -1.62 12.79 7.48
N GLY A 233 -1.84 14.08 7.72
CA GLY A 233 -1.03 14.87 8.66
C GLY A 233 -1.16 14.38 10.11
N ARG A 234 -2.39 14.12 10.57
CA ARG A 234 -2.67 13.62 11.93
C ARG A 234 -2.11 12.21 12.13
N LEU A 235 -2.29 11.35 11.12
CA LEU A 235 -1.73 10.00 11.12
C LEU A 235 -0.20 10.03 11.21
N ARG A 236 0.47 10.86 10.40
CA ARG A 236 1.93 11.01 10.44
C ARG A 236 2.42 11.45 11.82
N SER A 237 1.75 12.40 12.44
CA SER A 237 2.08 12.84 13.80
C SER A 237 1.92 11.71 14.82
N ALA A 238 0.82 10.96 14.76
CA ALA A 238 0.56 9.85 15.69
C ALA A 238 1.57 8.70 15.52
N VAL A 239 1.85 8.30 14.28
CA VAL A 239 2.82 7.25 13.96
C VAL A 239 4.23 7.68 14.33
N ALA A 240 4.61 8.94 14.12
CA ALA A 240 5.93 9.44 14.53
C ALA A 240 6.12 9.31 16.03
N VAL A 241 5.17 9.79 16.84
CA VAL A 241 5.22 9.69 18.30
C VAL A 241 5.25 8.22 18.74
N ALA A 242 4.35 7.38 18.24
CA ALA A 242 4.33 5.95 18.57
C ALA A 242 5.65 5.24 18.21
N SER A 243 6.26 5.60 17.08
CA SER A 243 7.55 5.03 16.63
C SER A 243 8.72 5.50 17.49
N THR A 244 8.67 6.72 18.07
CA THR A 244 9.70 7.16 19.04
C THR A 244 9.62 6.40 20.36
N ILE A 245 8.41 6.04 20.79
CA ILE A 245 8.17 5.27 22.03
C ILE A 245 8.58 3.81 21.83
N LYS A 246 8.19 3.21 20.70
CA LYS A 246 8.50 1.82 20.37
C LYS A 246 8.98 1.70 18.93
N PRO A 247 10.30 1.80 18.68
CA PRO A 247 10.87 1.66 17.35
C PRO A 247 10.50 0.33 16.70
N GLY A 248 10.16 0.35 15.41
CA GLY A 248 9.87 -0.85 14.61
C GLY A 248 8.49 -1.48 14.84
N CYS A 249 7.64 -0.92 15.71
CA CYS A 249 6.31 -1.50 15.94
C CYS A 249 5.29 -1.18 14.85
N LEU A 250 5.47 -0.11 14.06
CA LEU A 250 4.55 0.32 13.03
C LEU A 250 5.18 0.18 11.64
N ARG A 251 4.36 -0.19 10.65
CA ARG A 251 4.76 -0.17 9.24
C ARG A 251 4.86 1.26 8.71
N ALA A 252 5.53 1.41 7.57
CA ALA A 252 5.53 2.68 6.84
C ALA A 252 4.10 3.11 6.47
N ILE A 253 3.87 4.43 6.50
CA ILE A 253 2.58 5.01 6.09
C ILE A 253 2.48 4.93 4.56
N PRO A 254 1.47 4.25 3.99
CA PRO A 254 1.34 4.13 2.54
C PRO A 254 1.05 5.49 1.90
N GLU A 255 1.80 5.83 0.86
CA GLU A 255 1.48 6.99 0.02
C GLU A 255 0.45 6.56 -1.02
N MET A 256 -0.73 7.18 -1.03
CA MET A 256 -1.80 6.86 -1.98
C MET A 256 -1.96 7.95 -3.02
N GLN A 257 -2.05 7.52 -4.27
CA GLN A 257 -2.31 8.32 -5.45
C GLN A 257 -3.30 7.56 -6.34
N GLU A 258 -4.01 8.25 -7.22
CA GLU A 258 -4.96 7.61 -8.14
C GLU A 258 -4.24 6.62 -9.07
N VAL A 259 -3.05 7.00 -9.55
CA VAL A 259 -2.19 6.14 -10.35
C VAL A 259 -1.02 5.70 -9.49
N MET A 260 -1.03 4.42 -9.11
CA MET A 260 0.01 3.82 -8.28
C MET A 260 0.99 3.04 -9.16
N PRO A 261 2.28 3.42 -9.21
CA PRO A 261 3.25 2.69 -10.00
C PRO A 261 3.57 1.34 -9.34
N VAL A 262 3.52 0.29 -10.15
CA VAL A 262 3.82 -1.09 -9.76
C VAL A 262 5.12 -1.51 -10.44
N ARG A 263 6.03 -2.12 -9.68
CA ARG A 263 7.25 -2.74 -10.20
C ARG A 263 7.18 -4.25 -10.01
N THR A 264 7.67 -5.00 -10.97
CA THR A 264 7.83 -6.45 -10.87
C THR A 264 9.24 -6.74 -10.40
N LEU A 265 9.38 -7.48 -9.29
CA LEU A 265 10.68 -7.93 -8.80
C LEU A 265 11.23 -9.05 -9.67
N LYS A 266 12.54 -9.04 -9.88
CA LYS A 266 13.26 -10.18 -10.44
C LYS A 266 13.52 -11.21 -9.35
N GLU A 267 13.76 -12.47 -9.73
CA GLU A 267 14.14 -13.54 -8.80
C GLU A 267 15.39 -13.17 -7.99
N SER A 268 16.36 -12.49 -8.61
CA SER A 268 17.57 -11.97 -7.94
C SER A 268 17.28 -10.92 -6.86
N GLU A 269 16.12 -10.27 -6.91
CA GLU A 269 15.66 -9.28 -5.94
C GLU A 269 14.67 -9.89 -4.92
N GLY A 270 14.55 -11.22 -4.89
CA GLY A 270 13.59 -11.93 -4.03
C GLY A 270 12.17 -11.99 -4.59
N GLY A 271 11.98 -11.70 -5.88
CA GLY A 271 10.69 -11.87 -6.56
C GLY A 271 10.37 -13.35 -6.77
N VAL A 272 9.36 -13.86 -6.06
CA VAL A 272 8.88 -15.24 -6.24
C VAL A 272 7.59 -15.20 -7.06
N PRO A 273 7.53 -15.81 -8.25
CA PRO A 273 6.30 -15.86 -9.03
C PRO A 273 5.27 -16.79 -8.38
N ALA A 274 4.00 -16.44 -8.50
CA ALA A 274 2.87 -17.31 -8.15
C ALA A 274 2.07 -17.69 -9.39
N PRO A 275 1.40 -18.85 -9.42
CA PRO A 275 0.62 -19.29 -10.57
C PRO A 275 -0.58 -18.38 -10.85
N GLN A 276 -1.11 -17.74 -9.81
CA GLN A 276 -2.28 -16.87 -9.88
C GLN A 276 -2.00 -15.53 -9.21
N GLN A 277 -2.58 -14.47 -9.78
CA GLN A 277 -2.57 -13.15 -9.16
C GLN A 277 -3.50 -13.11 -7.93
N CYS A 278 -3.28 -12.16 -7.03
CA CYS A 278 -4.06 -12.03 -5.82
C CYS A 278 -5.55 -11.81 -6.14
N ALA A 279 -6.42 -12.66 -5.60
CA ALA A 279 -7.87 -12.59 -5.84
C ALA A 279 -8.53 -11.26 -5.42
N LEU A 280 -7.94 -10.57 -4.42
CA LEU A 280 -8.47 -9.29 -3.91
C LEU A 280 -7.94 -8.10 -4.72
N CYS A 281 -6.62 -7.86 -4.72
CA CYS A 281 -6.05 -6.66 -5.34
C CYS A 281 -5.67 -6.84 -6.81
N GLY A 282 -5.56 -8.06 -7.32
CA GLY A 282 -5.18 -8.34 -8.71
C GLY A 282 -3.67 -8.23 -9.01
N LEU A 283 -2.85 -7.87 -8.03
CA LEU A 283 -1.39 -7.88 -8.16
C LEU A 283 -0.82 -9.30 -8.06
N LYS A 284 0.25 -9.58 -8.79
CA LYS A 284 1.01 -10.83 -8.68
C LYS A 284 1.90 -10.84 -7.43
N ARG A 285 2.37 -12.03 -7.05
CA ARG A 285 3.20 -12.23 -5.84
C ARG A 285 4.51 -11.44 -5.90
N GLU A 286 5.11 -11.35 -7.08
CA GLU A 286 6.36 -10.65 -7.37
C GLU A 286 6.18 -9.14 -7.62
N GLU A 287 4.94 -8.64 -7.68
CA GLU A 287 4.65 -7.22 -7.91
C GLU A 287 4.71 -6.44 -6.59
N ARG A 288 5.26 -5.23 -6.64
CA ARG A 288 5.39 -4.32 -5.50
C ARG A 288 4.86 -2.94 -5.90
N VAL A 289 3.96 -2.41 -5.08
CA VAL A 289 3.47 -1.05 -5.23
C VAL A 289 4.50 -0.08 -4.65
N ASN A 290 4.94 0.87 -5.46
CA ASN A 290 5.94 1.85 -5.04
C ASN A 290 5.44 2.65 -3.83
N LYS A 291 6.34 2.94 -2.87
CA LYS A 291 6.07 3.67 -1.62
C LYS A 291 5.00 3.07 -0.69
N VAL A 292 4.56 1.85 -0.98
CA VAL A 292 3.59 1.10 -0.17
C VAL A 292 4.24 -0.20 0.30
N ASP A 293 4.79 -0.96 -0.64
CA ASP A 293 5.43 -2.25 -0.37
C ASP A 293 6.95 -2.08 -0.19
N ILE A 294 7.32 -1.32 0.84
CA ILE A 294 8.71 -1.03 1.20
C ILE A 294 9.24 -2.12 2.12
N ALA A 295 10.45 -2.64 1.83
CA ALA A 295 11.15 -3.64 2.66
C ALA A 295 10.28 -4.86 3.01
N VAL A 296 9.54 -5.36 2.02
CA VAL A 296 8.69 -6.55 2.17
C VAL A 296 9.52 -7.80 1.92
N GLU A 297 9.50 -8.72 2.89
CA GLU A 297 10.11 -10.04 2.77
C GLU A 297 9.06 -11.09 2.38
N ASP A 298 9.45 -12.03 1.51
CA ASP A 298 8.58 -13.09 0.96
C ASP A 298 9.19 -14.48 1.19
N SER A 299 9.75 -14.71 2.38
CA SER A 299 10.53 -15.91 2.71
C SER A 299 9.70 -17.00 3.41
N PHE A 300 8.75 -16.62 4.28
CA PHE A 300 8.06 -17.57 5.19
C PHE A 300 6.53 -17.44 5.18
N GLY A 301 5.93 -17.13 4.02
CA GLY A 301 4.47 -16.96 3.89
C GLY A 301 3.92 -15.76 4.67
N GLU A 302 4.78 -14.80 5.01
CA GLU A 302 4.41 -13.54 5.65
C GLU A 302 3.78 -12.57 4.63
N TRP A 303 4.22 -12.66 3.38
CA TRP A 303 3.74 -11.86 2.27
C TRP A 303 2.57 -12.51 1.52
N TRP A 304 2.74 -13.77 1.16
CA TRP A 304 1.84 -14.51 0.27
C TRP A 304 1.36 -15.80 0.92
N ILE A 305 0.09 -16.14 0.68
CA ILE A 305 -0.52 -17.41 1.11
C ILE A 305 -0.83 -18.23 -0.14
N GLU A 306 -0.06 -19.28 -0.35
CA GLU A 306 -0.12 -20.12 -1.57
C GLU A 306 -1.50 -20.76 -1.75
N GLN A 307 -2.04 -21.33 -0.68
CA GLN A 307 -3.31 -22.08 -0.67
C GLN A 307 -4.50 -21.28 -1.23
N VAL A 308 -4.58 -19.99 -0.92
CA VAL A 308 -5.68 -19.12 -1.38
C VAL A 308 -5.25 -18.20 -2.53
N SER A 309 -3.97 -18.21 -2.92
CA SER A 309 -3.37 -17.28 -3.88
C SER A 309 -3.67 -15.81 -3.56
N MET A 310 -3.30 -15.38 -2.35
CA MET A 310 -3.51 -14.00 -1.89
C MET A 310 -2.34 -13.47 -1.09
N HIS A 311 -2.13 -12.14 -1.16
CA HIS A 311 -1.33 -11.46 -0.15
C HIS A 311 -1.93 -11.65 1.24
N ARG A 312 -1.11 -11.86 2.26
CA ARG A 312 -1.56 -12.13 3.63
C ARG A 312 -2.44 -11.01 4.20
N THR A 313 -2.06 -9.76 3.99
CA THR A 313 -2.87 -8.60 4.39
C THR A 313 -4.20 -8.53 3.63
N CYS A 314 -4.21 -8.86 2.34
CA CYS A 314 -5.43 -8.92 1.54
C CYS A 314 -6.37 -10.04 2.01
N ARG A 315 -5.85 -11.22 2.35
CA ARG A 315 -6.64 -12.32 2.91
C ARG A 315 -7.26 -11.93 4.25
N ASN A 316 -6.48 -11.31 5.13
CA ASN A 316 -6.97 -10.89 6.45
C ASN A 316 -8.08 -9.84 6.31
N PHE A 317 -7.87 -8.82 5.48
CA PHE A 317 -8.89 -7.82 5.17
C PHE A 317 -10.17 -8.46 4.62
N TRP A 318 -10.04 -9.41 3.68
CA TRP A 318 -11.17 -10.11 3.10
C TRP A 318 -11.95 -10.90 4.17
N GLN A 319 -11.28 -11.65 5.03
CA GLN A 319 -11.95 -12.45 6.06
C GLN A 319 -12.75 -11.59 7.03
N GLU A 320 -12.23 -10.41 7.38
CA GLU A 320 -12.88 -9.46 8.27
C GLU A 320 -14.08 -8.75 7.60
N HIS A 321 -13.97 -8.37 6.32
CA HIS A 321 -14.95 -7.50 5.66
C HIS A 321 -15.90 -8.21 4.68
N LYS A 322 -15.71 -9.50 4.39
CA LYS A 322 -16.53 -10.27 3.44
C LYS A 322 -18.03 -10.24 3.75
N ASN A 323 -18.41 -10.17 5.02
CA ASN A 323 -19.82 -10.15 5.41
C ASN A 323 -20.47 -8.80 5.07
N THR A 324 -19.77 -7.70 5.33
CA THR A 324 -20.21 -6.34 4.96
C THR A 324 -20.34 -6.18 3.44
N LEU A 325 -19.43 -6.82 2.69
CA LEU A 325 -19.44 -6.81 1.21
C LEU A 325 -20.59 -7.58 0.59
N LYS A 326 -21.11 -8.63 1.26
CA LYS A 326 -22.26 -9.41 0.75
C LYS A 326 -23.58 -8.63 0.80
N HIS A 327 -23.66 -7.58 1.61
CA HIS A 327 -24.88 -6.79 1.81
C HIS A 327 -24.92 -5.50 0.99
N ARG A 328 -23.93 -5.28 0.11
CA ARG A 328 -23.84 -4.13 -0.81
C ARG A 328 -24.04 -4.57 -2.25
#